data_AF-A0A7V5KVQ2-F1
#
_entry.id   AF-A0A7V5KVQ2-F1
#
_cell.length_a   1.000
_cell.length_b   1.000
_cell.length_c   1.000
_cell.angle_alpha   90.00
_cell.angle_beta   90.00
_cell.angle_gamma   90.00
#
_symmetry.space_group_name_H-M   'P 1'
#
loop_
_entity.id
_entity.type
_entity.pdbx_description
1 polymer ?
#
loop_
_entity_poly.entity_id
_entity_poly.type
_entity_poly.pdbx_seq_one_letter_code
_entity_poly.pdbx_strand_id
1 'polypeptide(L)'
;LESMNLQAWFSATSHRTDNRVSPAGVPAPCHEVDDLFDTVILLKPEKDATIQLEIIRNNGIDSDAGIGLNLDPSTMMIKEG
;
A
#
# COMPACT_ATOMS: atom_id res chain seq x y z
N LEU A 1 -0.44 32.37 -7.05
CA LEU A 1 -1.27 31.38 -6.35
C LEU A 1 -0.32 30.42 -5.67
N GLU A 2 -0.24 30.44 -4.34
CA GLU A 2 0.45 29.39 -3.62
C GLU A 2 -0.26 28.07 -3.93
N SER A 3 0.48 27.10 -4.46
CA SER A 3 -0.04 25.75 -4.62
C SER A 3 -0.18 25.19 -3.21
N MET A 4 -1.42 25.00 -2.74
CA MET A 4 -1.65 24.33 -1.46
C MET A 4 -1.03 22.94 -1.57
N ASN A 5 0.02 22.68 -0.80
CA ASN A 5 0.72 21.40 -0.78
C ASN A 5 -0.11 20.38 0.03
N LEU A 6 -1.32 20.11 -0.46
CA LEU A 6 -2.31 19.25 0.17
C LEU A 6 -1.94 17.79 -0.09
N GLN A 7 -1.71 17.05 0.98
CA GLN A 7 -1.58 15.60 0.92
C GLN A 7 -2.93 14.99 1.29
N ALA A 8 -3.46 14.15 0.41
CA ALA A 8 -4.68 13.39 0.65
C ALA A 8 -4.33 11.91 0.74
N TRP A 9 -4.86 11.24 1.76
CA TRP A 9 -4.72 9.80 1.95
C TRP A 9 -6.07 9.13 1.78
N PHE A 10 -6.09 8.04 1.04
CA PHE A 10 -7.26 7.22 0.79
C PHE A 10 -7.01 5.82 1.32
N SER A 11 -8.05 5.17 1.82
CA SER A 11 -8.01 3.77 2.19
C SER A 11 -9.05 3.00 1.36
N ALA A 12 -8.66 1.82 0.91
CA ALA A 12 -9.52 0.91 0.17
C ALA A 12 -9.28 -0.53 0.65
N THR A 13 -10.34 -1.34 0.63
CA THR A 13 -10.27 -2.74 1.02
C THR A 13 -10.21 -3.62 -0.21
N SER A 14 -9.17 -4.45 -0.32
CA SER A 14 -9.09 -5.49 -1.35
C SER A 14 -9.79 -6.77 -0.89
N HIS A 15 -10.46 -7.45 -1.83
CA HIS A 15 -11.05 -8.76 -1.57
C HIS A 15 -10.03 -9.85 -1.88
N ARG A 16 -9.76 -10.75 -0.93
CA ARG A 16 -8.75 -11.83 -1.04
C ARG A 16 -8.91 -12.77 -2.25
N THR A 17 -10.09 -12.82 -2.85
CA THR A 17 -10.40 -13.66 -4.02
C THR A 17 -10.36 -12.88 -5.33
N ASP A 18 -10.20 -11.56 -5.27
CA ASP A 18 -10.09 -10.70 -6.44
C ASP A 18 -8.61 -10.55 -6.80
N ASN A 19 -8.23 -11.17 -7.91
CA ASN A 19 -6.84 -11.22 -8.36
C ASN A 19 -6.52 -10.13 -9.39
N ARG A 20 -7.43 -9.18 -9.62
CA ARG A 20 -7.18 -8.07 -10.53
C ARG A 20 -6.14 -7.14 -9.92
N VAL A 21 -5.08 -6.89 -10.68
CA VAL A 21 -3.96 -6.02 -10.30
C VAL A 21 -3.58 -5.13 -11.49
N SER A 22 -3.08 -3.93 -11.21
CA SER A 22 -2.50 -3.05 -12.23
C SER A 22 -1.14 -3.57 -12.72
N PRO A 23 -0.55 -3.02 -13.80
CA PRO A 23 0.82 -3.34 -14.19
C PRO A 23 1.86 -3.10 -13.08
N ALA A 24 1.61 -2.14 -12.19
CA ALA A 24 2.45 -1.86 -11.02
C ALA A 24 2.17 -2.79 -9.82
N GLY A 25 1.15 -3.65 -9.89
CA GLY A 25 0.79 -4.59 -8.83
C GLY A 25 -0.27 -4.07 -7.84
N VAL A 26 -0.90 -2.92 -8.09
CA VAL A 26 -1.96 -2.38 -7.21
C VAL A 26 -3.24 -3.20 -7.35
N PRO A 27 -3.82 -3.75 -6.26
CA PRO A 27 -5.01 -4.59 -6.35
C PRO A 27 -6.31 -3.79 -6.57
N ALA A 28 -7.36 -4.48 -7.01
CA ALA A 28 -8.71 -3.93 -6.99
C ALA A 28 -9.12 -3.48 -5.55
N PRO A 29 -9.86 -2.38 -5.40
CA PRO A 29 -10.51 -1.60 -6.47
C PRO A 29 -9.60 -0.59 -7.18
N CYS A 30 -8.42 -0.27 -6.64
CA CYS A 30 -7.57 0.82 -7.13
C CYS A 30 -6.77 0.49 -8.40
N HIS A 31 -6.80 -0.75 -8.89
CA HIS A 31 -6.02 -1.21 -10.05
C HIS A 31 -6.18 -0.43 -11.37
N GLU A 32 -7.29 0.30 -11.56
CA GLU A 32 -7.55 1.10 -12.78
C GLU A 32 -7.20 2.58 -12.62
N VAL A 33 -6.86 3.01 -11.40
CA VAL A 33 -6.63 4.42 -11.03
C VAL A 33 -5.34 4.58 -10.22
N ASP A 34 -4.40 3.64 -10.39
CA ASP A 34 -3.17 3.60 -9.62
C ASP A 34 -2.22 4.77 -9.96
N ASP A 35 -2.29 5.27 -11.19
CA ASP A 35 -1.60 6.47 -11.70
C ASP A 35 -1.96 7.77 -10.96
N LEU A 36 -3.09 7.82 -10.26
CA LEU A 36 -3.50 8.98 -9.46
C LEU A 36 -2.73 9.10 -8.13
N PHE A 37 -2.02 8.05 -7.71
CA PHE A 37 -1.36 8.00 -6.42
C PHE A 37 0.17 8.02 -6.57
N ASP A 38 0.81 8.98 -5.91
CA ASP A 38 2.27 9.04 -5.80
C ASP A 38 2.82 7.94 -4.87
N THR A 39 2.03 7.52 -3.88
CA THR A 39 2.42 6.51 -2.88
C THR A 39 1.30 5.50 -2.71
N VAL A 40 1.64 4.21 -2.80
CA VAL A 40 0.71 3.09 -2.58
C VAL A 40 1.32 2.12 -1.58
N ILE A 41 0.60 1.90 -0.47
CA ILE A 41 0.97 0.97 0.59
C ILE A 41 -0.11 -0.10 0.67
N LEU A 42 0.28 -1.37 0.55
CA LEU A 42 -0.60 -2.51 0.66
C LEU A 42 -0.40 -3.20 2.01
N LEU A 43 -1.51 -3.40 2.74
CA LEU A 43 -1.53 -4.18 3.97
C LEU A 43 -1.81 -5.65 3.63
N LYS A 44 -0.81 -6.52 3.82
CA LYS A 44 -0.90 -7.97 3.62
C LYS A 44 -1.00 -8.68 4.96
N PRO A 45 -2.14 -9.33 5.26
CA PRO A 45 -2.24 -10.16 6.45
C PRO A 45 -1.49 -11.47 6.26
N GLU A 46 -0.60 -11.79 7.19
CA GLU A 46 0.18 -13.03 7.20
C GLU A 46 -0.45 -14.10 8.10
N LYS A 47 0.04 -15.35 7.95
CA LYS A 47 -0.53 -16.52 8.65
C LYS A 47 -0.35 -16.50 10.17
N ASP A 48 0.66 -15.78 10.66
CA ASP A 48 1.05 -15.68 12.07
C ASP A 48 0.41 -14.47 12.78
N ALA A 49 -0.67 -13.92 12.19
CA ALA A 49 -1.35 -12.71 12.63
C ALA A 49 -0.50 -11.43 12.56
N THR A 50 0.65 -11.46 11.90
CA THR A 50 1.37 -10.24 11.54
C THR A 50 0.73 -9.58 10.32
N ILE A 51 0.89 -8.27 10.21
CA ILE A 51 0.48 -7.50 9.02
C ILE A 51 1.74 -6.92 8.42
N GLN A 52 2.02 -7.31 7.18
CA GLN A 52 3.09 -6.74 6.39
C GLN A 52 2.57 -5.52 5.62
N LEU A 53 3.31 -4.41 5.67
CA LEU A 53 3.14 -3.25 4.80
C LEU A 53 4.09 -3.41 3.63
N GLU A 54 3.55 -3.60 2.44
CA GLU A 54 4.31 -3.58 1.21
C GLU A 54 4.16 -2.23 0.52
N ILE A 55 5.28 -1.58 0.20
CA ILE A 55 5.27 -0.33 -0.58
C ILE A 55 5.29 -0.71 -2.06
N ILE A 56 4.17 -0.52 -2.75
CA ILE A 56 4.05 -0.80 -4.18
C ILE A 56 4.62 0.37 -5.00
N ARG A 57 4.34 1.60 -4.56
CA ARG A 57 4.81 2.83 -5.20
C ARG A 57 5.24 3.85 -4.16
N ASN A 58 6.32 4.58 -4.45
CA ASN A 58 6.82 5.67 -3.62
C ASN A 58 7.32 6.81 -4.50
N ASN A 59 6.84 8.03 -4.25
CA ASN A 59 7.17 9.23 -5.03
C ASN A 59 6.99 9.05 -6.55
N GLY A 60 5.93 8.35 -6.97
CA GLY A 60 5.62 8.10 -8.38
C GLY A 60 6.50 7.02 -9.05
N ILE A 61 7.39 6.38 -8.29
CA ILE A 61 8.28 5.32 -8.77
C ILE A 61 7.77 3.98 -8.24
N ASP A 62 7.54 3.03 -9.14
CA ASP A 62 7.18 1.66 -8.79
C ASP A 62 8.36 1.01 -8.03
N SER A 63 8.07 0.39 -6.88
CA SER A 63 9.11 -0.20 -6.04
C SER A 63 9.52 -1.58 -6.56
N ASP A 64 10.82 -1.81 -6.72
CA ASP A 64 11.35 -3.02 -7.36
C ASP A 64 11.31 -4.27 -6.44
N ALA A 65 11.13 -4.10 -5.13
CA ALA A 65 10.96 -5.22 -4.21
C ALA A 65 10.54 -4.77 -2.81
N GLY A 66 9.33 -5.16 -2.40
CA GLY A 66 9.08 -5.81 -1.10
C GLY A 66 9.72 -5.23 0.16
N ILE A 67 9.86 -3.91 0.29
CA ILE A 67 10.16 -3.28 1.58
C ILE A 67 8.94 -3.53 2.46
N GLY A 68 8.99 -4.63 3.18
CA GLY A 68 7.96 -5.11 4.09
C GLY A 68 8.23 -4.54 5.48
N LEU A 69 7.40 -3.61 5.95
CA LEU A 69 7.38 -3.26 7.37
C LEU A 69 6.38 -4.17 8.07
N ASN A 70 6.68 -4.61 9.29
CA ASN A 70 5.73 -5.41 10.06
C ASN A 70 5.02 -4.54 11.10
N LEU A 71 3.72 -4.75 11.25
CA LEU A 71 2.99 -4.23 12.39
C LEU A 71 3.09 -5.20 13.57
N ASP A 72 3.36 -4.65 14.75
CA ASP A 72 3.22 -5.40 15.99
C ASP A 72 1.73 -5.68 16.25
N PRO A 73 1.28 -6.94 16.34
CA PRO A 73 -0.15 -7.26 16.46
C PRO A 73 -0.76 -6.84 17.81
N SER A 74 0.06 -6.55 18.82
CA SER A 74 -0.41 -6.07 20.13
C SER A 74 -0.64 -4.57 20.17
N THR A 75 0.11 -3.80 19.37
CA THR A 75 0.03 -2.32 19.36
C THR A 75 -0.48 -1.73 18.04
N MET A 76 -0.49 -2.52 16.97
CA MET A 76 -0.75 -2.10 15.58
C MET A 76 0.18 -0.98 15.09
N MET A 77 1.35 -0.83 15.71
CA MET A 77 2.39 0.13 15.32
C MET A 77 3.48 -0.55 14.49
N ILE A 78 4.15 0.24 13.64
CA ILE A 78 5.30 -0.20 12.84
C ILE A 78 6.44 -0.58 13.77
N LYS A 79 7.01 -1.76 13.52
CA LYS A 79 8.25 -2.22 14.16
C LYS A 79 9.35 -2.24 13.11
N GLU A 80 10.43 -1.47 13.32
CA GLU A 80 11.67 -1.66 12.55
C GLU A 80 12.21 -3.06 12.86
N GLY A 81 12.64 -3.76 11.80
CA GLY A 81 13.17 -5.13 11.86
C GLY A 81 14.52 -5.22 12.55
#